data_AF-A0A2V7MUA0-F1
#
_entry.id   AF-A0A2V7MUA0-F1
#
_cell.length_a   1.000
_cell.length_b   1.000
_cell.length_c   1.000
_cell.angle_alpha   90.00
_cell.angle_beta   90.00
_cell.angle_gamma   90.00
#
_symmetry.space_group_name_H-M   'P 1'
#
loop_
_entity.id
_entity.type
_entity.pdbx_description
1 polymer ?
#
loop_
_entity_poly.entity_id
_entity_poly.type
_entity_poly.pdbx_seq_one_letter_code
_entity_poly.pdbx_strand_id
1 'polypeptide(L)'
;MSTLLAVLFLVAFFMIVLPLITWLRMGEDAAPRFEPFDANKYPNPPEVAAFLRDNVAGLEGAQFRQVADLARTSGGLFLLVTRVVLLEHSEGETATIAMMYSEKTGAALPMVEFTAELPDGRMLDVNNSVTIPIFAPRPGREVYRFPEVRDPLRLHKIYRVLFRRQFGSSTLRQRDIASDPARFLAEVMDAEHRAQMEAGYYRFDERARRWRPTLRGAFVMTWRMLPPLKQIIKAGVRSRARRALREIAMDGPDARPVAAVTTVTLPAGTTSQDMRPRQSLLEIAFAIVFVALLCAGVIFVSRWTHSPTAGVAVLLLLGPLGLWLWVRWSAVARAQKTGGDPMAIARARSAANRGALPLVGMGVLLVSLMGYREYQTHLPNLIVPADFDGAVTTLGQLTGHEVTKLEGRDRVYVVRVRTRWANRYLGAAVPKFAAQGFFMSRFDRSFRALRRDTSTVRLVLVPVIDPFAVVSHIGTQGERDGKATEDIVSGLRALNAAYPFELWNAGENWVRGAFTSPPSDLAAVIRRLDALCPRLLADDFRSDRARLERELGRAGVFICHWS
;
A
#
# COMPACT_ATOMS: atom_id res chain seq x y z
N MET A 1 29.22 -8.69 -15.98
CA MET A 1 28.40 -8.91 -17.19
C MET A 1 26.95 -9.31 -16.86
N SER A 2 26.70 -10.24 -15.93
CA SER A 2 25.35 -10.70 -15.53
C SER A 2 24.46 -9.60 -14.88
N THR A 3 25.04 -8.75 -14.05
CA THR A 3 24.33 -7.61 -13.43
C THR A 3 23.88 -6.58 -14.45
N LEU A 4 24.73 -6.25 -15.43
CA LEU A 4 24.40 -5.34 -16.51
C LEU A 4 23.25 -5.86 -17.38
N LEU A 5 23.26 -7.15 -17.73
CA LEU A 5 22.17 -7.80 -18.48
C LEU A 5 20.85 -7.78 -17.69
N ALA A 6 20.88 -8.05 -16.39
CA ALA A 6 19.69 -7.99 -15.54
C ALA A 6 19.12 -6.56 -15.45
N VAL A 7 19.98 -5.56 -15.32
CA VAL A 7 19.58 -4.14 -15.31
C VAL A 7 18.98 -3.73 -16.66
N LEU A 8 19.65 -4.05 -17.78
CA LEU A 8 19.14 -3.75 -19.12
C LEU A 8 17.80 -4.42 -19.40
N PHE A 9 17.60 -5.66 -18.94
CA PHE A 9 16.33 -6.35 -19.03
C PHE A 9 15.23 -5.66 -18.22
N LEU A 10 15.49 -5.29 -16.95
CA LEU A 10 14.53 -4.57 -16.13
C LEU A 10 14.14 -3.24 -16.77
N VAL A 11 15.13 -2.50 -17.29
CA VAL A 11 14.90 -1.25 -18.03
C VAL A 11 14.03 -1.51 -19.25
N ALA A 12 14.36 -2.49 -20.11
CA ALA A 12 13.56 -2.82 -21.29
C ALA A 12 12.14 -3.28 -20.92
N PHE A 13 11.99 -4.06 -19.84
CA PHE A 13 10.69 -4.53 -19.36
C PHE A 13 9.80 -3.35 -18.93
N PHE A 14 10.30 -2.47 -18.08
CA PHE A 14 9.51 -1.33 -17.59
C PHE A 14 9.31 -0.24 -18.66
N MET A 15 10.30 -0.02 -19.54
CA MET A 15 10.25 1.04 -20.54
C MET A 15 9.51 0.66 -21.81
N ILE A 16 9.41 -0.63 -22.15
CA ILE A 16 8.83 -1.09 -23.43
C ILE A 16 7.70 -2.11 -23.18
N VAL A 17 7.97 -3.19 -22.45
CA VAL A 17 7.00 -4.29 -22.29
C VAL A 17 5.77 -3.84 -21.54
N LEU A 18 5.93 -3.11 -20.43
CA LEU A 18 4.79 -2.66 -19.63
C LEU A 18 3.87 -1.68 -20.40
N PRO A 19 4.39 -0.65 -21.10
CA PRO A 19 3.58 0.16 -22.02
C PRO A 19 2.84 -0.64 -23.10
N LEU A 20 3.49 -1.65 -23.69
CA LEU A 20 2.85 -2.50 -24.69
C LEU A 20 1.72 -3.34 -24.07
N ILE A 21 1.88 -3.82 -22.84
CA ILE A 21 0.80 -4.50 -22.10
C ILE A 21 -0.36 -3.53 -21.85
N THR A 22 -0.07 -2.29 -21.40
CA THR A 22 -1.08 -1.23 -21.23
C THR A 22 -1.82 -0.98 -22.54
N TRP A 23 -1.10 -0.84 -23.64
CA TRP A 23 -1.68 -0.61 -24.96
C TRP A 23 -2.59 -1.76 -25.42
N LEU A 24 -2.19 -3.01 -25.18
CA LEU A 24 -2.94 -4.19 -25.61
C LEU A 24 -4.15 -4.49 -24.73
N ARG A 25 -4.08 -4.19 -23.42
CA ARG A 25 -5.07 -4.66 -22.43
C ARG A 25 -5.93 -3.58 -21.83
N MET A 26 -5.46 -2.34 -21.76
CA MET A 26 -6.26 -1.27 -21.19
C MET A 26 -7.32 -0.84 -22.18
N GLY A 27 -8.53 -0.62 -21.68
CA GLY A 27 -9.60 0.00 -22.43
C GLY A 27 -10.86 0.09 -21.59
N GLU A 28 -11.60 1.16 -21.78
CA GLU A 28 -12.88 1.42 -21.10
C GLU A 28 -14.02 1.32 -22.09
N ASP A 29 -15.20 0.94 -21.62
CA ASP A 29 -16.41 0.96 -22.45
C ASP A 29 -16.83 2.41 -22.69
N ALA A 30 -17.28 2.73 -23.90
CA ALA A 30 -17.67 4.11 -24.24
C ALA A 30 -18.94 4.58 -23.51
N ALA A 31 -19.79 3.63 -23.14
CA ALA A 31 -20.98 3.86 -22.34
C ALA A 31 -20.89 2.97 -21.10
N PRO A 32 -20.07 3.35 -20.10
CA PRO A 32 -19.94 2.57 -18.89
C PRO A 32 -21.31 2.53 -18.20
N ARG A 33 -21.77 1.32 -17.87
CA ARG A 33 -23.06 1.13 -17.20
C ARG A 33 -22.86 1.24 -15.69
N PHE A 34 -23.32 2.35 -15.14
CA PHE A 34 -23.53 2.50 -13.71
C PHE A 34 -24.94 2.04 -13.37
N GLU A 35 -25.09 1.41 -12.23
CA GLU A 35 -26.37 0.99 -11.68
C GLU A 35 -26.45 1.39 -10.21
N PRO A 36 -27.66 1.51 -9.63
CA PRO A 36 -27.82 1.74 -8.20
C PRO A 36 -27.02 0.73 -7.38
N PHE A 37 -26.30 1.22 -6.38
CA PHE A 37 -25.52 0.35 -5.51
C PHE A 37 -26.45 -0.57 -4.69
N ASP A 38 -26.18 -1.87 -4.78
CA ASP A 38 -26.82 -2.90 -3.96
C ASP A 38 -25.73 -3.69 -3.21
N ALA A 39 -25.81 -3.70 -1.88
CA ALA A 39 -24.87 -4.41 -1.01
C ALA A 39 -24.93 -5.94 -1.16
N ASN A 40 -26.02 -6.48 -1.73
CA ASN A 40 -26.13 -7.90 -2.05
C ASN A 40 -25.41 -8.27 -3.37
N LYS A 41 -25.25 -7.29 -4.27
CA LYS A 41 -24.63 -7.48 -5.58
C LYS A 41 -23.15 -7.10 -5.61
N TYR A 42 -22.79 -6.05 -4.88
CA TYR A 42 -21.43 -5.54 -4.83
C TYR A 42 -20.82 -5.74 -3.44
N PRO A 43 -19.53 -6.12 -3.36
CA PRO A 43 -18.87 -6.20 -2.07
C PRO A 43 -18.88 -4.86 -1.36
N ASN A 44 -19.20 -4.84 -0.07
CA ASN A 44 -19.37 -3.60 0.71
C ASN A 44 -18.52 -3.61 1.99
N PRO A 45 -17.19 -3.46 1.89
CA PRO A 45 -16.33 -3.45 3.06
C PRO A 45 -16.74 -2.35 4.05
N PRO A 46 -16.71 -2.62 5.37
CA PRO A 46 -17.11 -1.64 6.38
C PRO A 46 -16.34 -0.32 6.28
N GLU A 47 -15.06 -0.36 5.90
CA GLU A 47 -14.22 0.83 5.75
C GLU A 47 -14.67 1.69 4.56
N VAL A 48 -15.04 1.06 3.44
CA VAL A 48 -15.58 1.74 2.27
C VAL A 48 -16.94 2.37 2.58
N ALA A 49 -17.82 1.61 3.25
CA ALA A 49 -19.12 2.10 3.68
C ALA A 49 -19.00 3.28 4.65
N ALA A 50 -18.08 3.22 5.61
CA ALA A 50 -17.81 4.30 6.55
C ALA A 50 -17.30 5.54 5.84
N PHE A 51 -16.31 5.41 4.94
CA PHE A 51 -15.80 6.54 4.17
C PHE A 51 -16.90 7.28 3.39
N LEU A 52 -17.77 6.55 2.69
CA LEU A 52 -18.85 7.16 1.93
C LEU A 52 -19.86 7.85 2.84
N ARG A 53 -20.33 7.16 3.89
CA ARG A 53 -21.29 7.71 4.85
C ARG A 53 -20.75 8.97 5.54
N ASP A 54 -19.51 8.95 6.01
CA ASP A 54 -18.93 10.05 6.76
C ASP A 54 -18.70 11.29 5.86
N ASN A 55 -18.33 11.10 4.59
CA ASN A 55 -18.23 12.20 3.63
C ASN A 55 -19.61 12.75 3.22
N VAL A 56 -20.62 11.88 3.02
CA VAL A 56 -21.99 12.31 2.73
C VAL A 56 -22.54 13.15 3.88
N ALA A 57 -22.48 12.63 5.12
CA ALA A 57 -22.94 13.35 6.30
C ALA A 57 -22.21 14.69 6.50
N GLY A 58 -20.92 14.74 6.16
CA GLY A 58 -20.15 15.98 6.15
C GLY A 58 -20.72 17.02 5.17
N LEU A 59 -21.10 16.62 3.96
CA LEU A 59 -21.57 17.53 2.90
C LEU A 59 -23.05 17.89 3.00
N GLU A 60 -23.89 17.03 3.55
CA GLU A 60 -25.29 17.37 3.84
C GLU A 60 -25.41 18.59 4.76
N GLY A 61 -24.48 18.72 5.72
CA GLY A 61 -24.35 19.92 6.57
C GLY A 61 -23.98 21.20 5.82
N ALA A 62 -23.57 21.12 4.56
CA ALA A 62 -23.32 22.25 3.65
C ALA A 62 -24.33 22.30 2.49
N GLN A 63 -25.57 21.85 2.74
CA GLN A 63 -26.69 21.96 1.80
C GLN A 63 -26.53 21.15 0.50
N PHE A 64 -25.59 20.20 0.46
CA PHE A 64 -25.59 19.20 -0.59
C PHE A 64 -26.68 18.18 -0.32
N ARG A 65 -27.41 17.82 -1.37
CA ARG A 65 -28.39 16.73 -1.35
C ARG A 65 -27.83 15.56 -2.14
N GLN A 66 -27.79 14.38 -1.53
CA GLN A 66 -27.44 13.17 -2.27
C GLN A 66 -28.49 12.88 -3.34
N VAL A 67 -28.04 12.68 -4.58
CA VAL A 67 -28.91 12.38 -5.73
C VAL A 67 -28.80 10.94 -6.20
N ALA A 68 -27.66 10.29 -5.97
CA ALA A 68 -27.47 8.88 -6.32
C ALA A 68 -26.35 8.21 -5.53
N ASP A 69 -26.45 6.88 -5.37
CA ASP A 69 -25.37 5.98 -4.98
C ASP A 69 -25.28 4.87 -6.04
N LEU A 70 -24.20 4.89 -6.80
CA LEU A 70 -24.03 4.09 -8.00
C LEU A 70 -22.80 3.21 -7.90
N ALA A 71 -22.83 2.07 -8.57
CA ALA A 71 -21.68 1.20 -8.70
C ALA A 71 -21.52 0.66 -10.11
N ARG A 72 -20.26 0.33 -10.43
CA ARG A 72 -19.90 -0.49 -11.59
C ARG A 72 -18.72 -1.38 -11.26
N THR A 73 -18.64 -2.51 -11.96
CA THR A 73 -17.44 -3.34 -11.99
C THR A 73 -16.69 -3.08 -13.29
N SER A 74 -15.41 -2.72 -13.17
CA SER A 74 -14.53 -2.57 -14.33
C SER A 74 -13.78 -3.87 -14.58
N GLY A 75 -13.95 -4.43 -15.78
CA GLY A 75 -13.26 -5.64 -16.21
C GLY A 75 -11.75 -5.43 -16.37
N GLY A 76 -10.94 -6.42 -15.98
CA GLY A 76 -9.49 -6.32 -16.02
C GLY A 76 -8.82 -7.34 -15.10
N LEU A 77 -7.49 -7.27 -14.96
CA LEU A 77 -6.71 -8.24 -14.18
C LEU A 77 -7.10 -8.31 -12.69
N PHE A 78 -7.72 -7.26 -12.14
CA PHE A 78 -7.94 -7.10 -10.70
C PHE A 78 -9.40 -6.96 -10.26
N LEU A 79 -10.38 -7.01 -11.19
CA LEU A 79 -11.82 -6.79 -10.91
C LEU A 79 -12.03 -5.65 -9.91
N LEU A 80 -12.03 -4.42 -10.41
CA LEU A 80 -12.21 -3.22 -9.58
C LEU A 80 -13.69 -2.88 -9.49
N VAL A 81 -14.19 -2.67 -8.27
CA VAL A 81 -15.49 -2.06 -8.02
C VAL A 81 -15.27 -0.56 -7.90
N THR A 82 -16.04 0.22 -8.66
CA THR A 82 -16.11 1.67 -8.52
C THR A 82 -17.47 2.00 -7.95
N ARG A 83 -17.53 2.52 -6.73
CA ARG A 83 -18.74 3.06 -6.12
C ARG A 83 -18.65 4.58 -6.10
N VAL A 84 -19.74 5.25 -6.47
CA VAL A 84 -19.80 6.70 -6.65
C VAL A 84 -21.09 7.21 -6.01
N VAL A 85 -20.96 8.12 -5.06
CA VAL A 85 -22.08 8.89 -4.53
C VAL A 85 -22.04 10.27 -5.17
N LEU A 86 -23.16 10.67 -5.77
CA LEU A 86 -23.34 11.98 -6.36
C LEU A 86 -24.18 12.85 -5.43
N LEU A 87 -23.75 14.09 -5.24
CA LEU A 87 -24.50 15.10 -4.51
C LEU A 87 -24.57 16.40 -5.31
N GLU A 88 -25.68 17.10 -5.15
CA GLU A 88 -26.00 18.34 -5.82
C GLU A 88 -26.22 19.46 -4.79
N HIS A 89 -25.72 20.65 -5.08
CA HIS A 89 -25.97 21.85 -4.31
C HIS A 89 -26.98 22.75 -5.05
N SER A 90 -27.80 23.49 -4.32
CA SER A 90 -28.81 24.40 -4.90
C SER A 90 -28.21 25.48 -5.81
N GLU A 91 -26.97 25.89 -5.56
CA GLU A 91 -26.23 26.85 -6.41
C GLU A 91 -25.71 26.24 -7.74
N GLY A 92 -25.95 24.96 -8.02
CA GLY A 92 -25.51 24.27 -9.25
C GLY A 92 -24.15 23.58 -9.15
N GLU A 93 -23.57 23.53 -7.94
CA GLU A 93 -22.33 22.80 -7.67
C GLU A 93 -22.60 21.29 -7.58
N THR A 94 -21.62 20.47 -7.95
CA THR A 94 -21.72 19.01 -7.81
C THR A 94 -20.56 18.47 -7.03
N ALA A 95 -20.87 17.64 -6.03
CA ALA A 95 -19.88 16.86 -5.31
C ALA A 95 -19.97 15.39 -5.73
N THR A 96 -18.82 14.79 -5.99
CA THR A 96 -18.67 13.37 -6.32
C THR A 96 -17.78 12.74 -5.27
N ILE A 97 -18.30 11.74 -4.55
CA ILE A 97 -17.52 10.91 -3.64
C ILE A 97 -17.34 9.56 -4.32
N ALA A 98 -16.11 9.22 -4.70
CA ALA A 98 -15.79 7.99 -5.40
C ALA A 98 -14.85 7.10 -4.58
N MET A 99 -15.08 5.79 -4.64
CA MET A 99 -14.18 4.77 -4.14
C MET A 99 -13.94 3.72 -5.22
N MET A 100 -12.68 3.51 -5.59
CA MET A 100 -12.27 2.36 -6.38
C MET A 100 -11.59 1.35 -5.47
N TYR A 101 -12.07 0.11 -5.43
CA TYR A 101 -11.52 -0.92 -4.56
C TYR A 101 -11.56 -2.32 -5.19
N SER A 102 -10.69 -3.21 -4.70
CA SER A 102 -10.70 -4.62 -5.05
C SER A 102 -10.51 -5.45 -3.79
N GLU A 103 -11.48 -6.32 -3.51
CA GLU A 103 -11.35 -7.32 -2.45
C GLU A 103 -10.23 -8.32 -2.75
N LYS A 104 -9.85 -8.55 -4.01
CA LYS A 104 -8.78 -9.52 -4.31
C LYS A 104 -7.42 -9.00 -3.91
N THR A 105 -7.18 -7.70 -4.11
CA THR A 105 -5.88 -7.07 -3.81
C THR A 105 -5.88 -6.36 -2.47
N GLY A 106 -7.06 -6.12 -1.88
CA GLY A 106 -7.24 -5.29 -0.70
C GLY A 106 -6.96 -3.80 -0.97
N ALA A 107 -6.79 -3.37 -2.23
CA ALA A 107 -6.50 -1.98 -2.56
C ALA A 107 -7.77 -1.12 -2.55
N ALA A 108 -7.66 0.11 -2.06
CA ALA A 108 -8.70 1.14 -2.14
C ALA A 108 -8.10 2.50 -2.51
N LEU A 109 -8.85 3.26 -3.32
CA LEU A 109 -8.51 4.59 -3.83
C LEU A 109 -9.69 5.53 -3.61
N PRO A 110 -9.68 6.32 -2.52
CA PRO A 110 -10.73 7.27 -2.20
C PRO A 110 -10.54 8.57 -2.98
N MET A 111 -11.66 9.23 -3.29
CA MET A 111 -11.68 10.56 -3.89
C MET A 111 -12.95 11.30 -3.51
N VAL A 112 -12.81 12.56 -3.16
CA VAL A 112 -13.88 13.56 -3.11
C VAL A 112 -13.52 14.64 -4.11
N GLU A 113 -14.47 15.01 -4.96
CA GLU A 113 -14.31 15.97 -6.05
C GLU A 113 -15.48 16.94 -6.03
N PHE A 114 -15.19 18.24 -6.19
CA PHE A 114 -16.17 19.27 -6.49
C PHE A 114 -15.96 19.74 -7.91
N THR A 115 -17.04 19.77 -8.69
CA THR A 115 -17.00 20.29 -10.05
C THR A 115 -18.03 21.40 -10.24
N ALA A 116 -17.65 22.38 -11.03
CA ALA A 116 -18.54 23.37 -11.62
C ALA A 116 -18.25 23.52 -13.11
N GLU A 117 -19.31 23.76 -13.86
CA GLU A 117 -19.25 24.14 -15.27
C GLU A 117 -19.91 25.50 -15.43
N LEU A 118 -19.25 26.40 -16.14
CA LEU A 118 -19.83 27.68 -16.54
C LEU A 118 -20.65 27.52 -17.83
N PRO A 119 -21.59 28.42 -18.13
CA PRO A 119 -22.37 28.38 -19.38
C PRO A 119 -21.51 28.38 -20.66
N ASP A 120 -20.28 28.91 -20.59
CA ASP A 120 -19.30 28.94 -21.69
C ASP A 120 -18.47 27.65 -21.82
N GLY A 121 -18.76 26.63 -21.01
CA GLY A 121 -18.09 25.33 -21.03
C GLY A 121 -16.77 25.27 -20.26
N ARG A 122 -16.31 26.38 -19.66
CA ARG A 122 -15.17 26.33 -18.73
C ARG A 122 -15.54 25.55 -17.47
N MET A 123 -14.59 24.80 -16.92
CA MET A 123 -14.79 23.95 -15.77
C MET A 123 -13.73 24.15 -14.71
N LEU A 124 -14.16 24.12 -13.45
CA LEU A 124 -13.28 23.99 -12.29
C LEU A 124 -13.52 22.65 -11.62
N ASP A 125 -12.43 21.94 -11.36
CA ASP A 125 -12.40 20.68 -10.63
C ASP A 125 -11.43 20.83 -9.45
N VAL A 126 -11.95 20.58 -8.24
CA VAL A 126 -11.17 20.56 -7.01
C VAL A 126 -11.38 19.22 -6.31
N ASN A 127 -10.33 18.42 -6.19
CA ASN A 127 -10.42 17.09 -5.58
C ASN A 127 -9.26 16.78 -4.63
N ASN A 128 -9.41 15.73 -3.83
CA ASN A 128 -8.38 15.25 -2.90
C ASN A 128 -7.71 13.93 -3.35
N SER A 129 -7.77 13.60 -4.64
CA SER A 129 -7.21 12.36 -5.14
C SER A 129 -5.71 12.25 -4.85
N VAL A 130 -5.30 11.10 -4.32
CA VAL A 130 -3.89 10.75 -4.07
C VAL A 130 -3.21 10.16 -5.32
N THR A 131 -3.96 9.93 -6.39
CA THR A 131 -3.42 9.41 -7.65
C THR A 131 -2.73 10.52 -8.44
N ILE A 132 -1.68 10.14 -9.17
CA ILE A 132 -0.99 11.10 -10.03
C ILE A 132 -1.85 11.39 -11.28
N PRO A 133 -1.80 12.61 -11.83
CA PRO A 133 -2.42 12.89 -13.12
C PRO A 133 -1.68 12.15 -14.23
N ILE A 134 -2.37 11.19 -14.84
CA ILE A 134 -1.85 10.41 -15.99
C ILE A 134 -2.39 10.89 -17.33
N PHE A 135 -3.55 11.55 -17.31
CA PHE A 135 -4.22 12.10 -18.48
C PHE A 135 -3.65 13.47 -18.87
N ALA A 136 -3.83 13.82 -20.15
CA ALA A 136 -3.47 15.12 -20.66
C ALA A 136 -4.38 16.20 -20.04
N PRO A 137 -3.84 17.40 -19.75
CA PRO A 137 -4.67 18.54 -19.38
C PRO A 137 -5.69 18.86 -20.49
N ARG A 138 -6.92 19.16 -20.11
CA ARG A 138 -7.99 19.54 -21.04
C ARG A 138 -8.10 21.07 -21.11
N PRO A 139 -8.06 21.68 -22.31
CA PRO A 139 -8.31 23.12 -22.46
C PRO A 139 -9.65 23.51 -21.84
N GLY A 140 -9.67 24.60 -21.08
CA GLY A 140 -10.87 25.09 -20.40
C GLY A 140 -11.27 24.32 -19.13
N ARG A 141 -10.56 23.25 -18.74
CA ARG A 141 -10.76 22.55 -17.46
C ARG A 141 -9.55 22.78 -16.55
N GLU A 142 -9.79 23.47 -15.46
CA GLU A 142 -8.78 23.74 -14.43
C GLU A 142 -8.93 22.76 -13.28
N VAL A 143 -7.82 22.12 -12.88
CA VAL A 143 -7.85 21.04 -11.90
C VAL A 143 -6.89 21.32 -10.76
N TYR A 144 -7.42 21.50 -9.57
CA TYR A 144 -6.65 21.58 -8.33
C TYR A 144 -6.78 20.28 -7.54
N ARG A 145 -5.64 19.73 -7.11
CA ARG A 145 -5.59 18.50 -6.31
C ARG A 145 -4.99 18.79 -4.95
N PHE A 146 -5.70 18.42 -3.89
CA PHE A 146 -5.29 18.60 -2.50
C PHE A 146 -5.25 17.25 -1.76
N PRO A 147 -4.26 16.38 -2.03
CA PRO A 147 -4.21 15.02 -1.44
C PRO A 147 -4.08 14.96 0.08
N GLU A 148 -3.78 16.11 0.72
CA GLU A 148 -3.61 16.25 2.17
C GLU A 148 -4.90 16.73 2.85
N VAL A 149 -5.90 17.21 2.10
CA VAL A 149 -7.20 17.69 2.62
C VAL A 149 -8.22 16.57 2.57
N ARG A 150 -8.58 16.05 3.75
CA ARG A 150 -9.50 14.93 3.98
C ARG A 150 -10.82 15.35 4.60
N ASP A 151 -10.93 16.57 5.09
CA ASP A 151 -12.19 17.17 5.51
C ASP A 151 -12.96 17.65 4.26
N PRO A 152 -14.11 17.03 3.91
CA PRO A 152 -14.85 17.36 2.70
C PRO A 152 -15.40 18.80 2.73
N LEU A 153 -15.70 19.35 3.91
CA LEU A 153 -16.18 20.72 4.05
C LEU A 153 -15.06 21.74 3.90
N ARG A 154 -13.85 21.41 4.37
CA ARG A 154 -12.68 22.24 4.08
C ARG A 154 -12.38 22.23 2.58
N LEU A 155 -12.46 21.07 1.92
CA LEU A 155 -12.27 20.96 0.48
C LEU A 155 -13.31 21.77 -0.30
N HIS A 156 -14.58 21.76 0.13
CA HIS A 156 -15.64 22.61 -0.43
C HIS A 156 -15.35 24.11 -0.28
N LYS A 157 -14.91 24.55 0.91
CA LYS A 157 -14.51 25.95 1.14
C LYS A 157 -13.36 26.37 0.22
N ILE A 158 -12.33 25.52 0.09
CA ILE A 158 -11.21 25.74 -0.84
C ILE A 158 -11.74 25.90 -2.27
N TYR A 159 -12.63 24.99 -2.69
CA TYR A 159 -13.29 25.08 -3.98
C TYR A 159 -14.01 26.41 -4.19
N ARG A 160 -14.85 26.87 -3.25
CA ARG A 160 -15.59 28.14 -3.39
C ARG A 160 -14.65 29.35 -3.47
N VAL A 161 -13.56 29.36 -2.70
CA VAL A 161 -12.57 30.46 -2.75
C VAL A 161 -11.84 30.46 -4.09
N LEU A 162 -11.38 29.30 -4.58
CA LEU A 162 -10.73 29.19 -5.88
C LEU A 162 -11.68 29.56 -7.02
N PHE A 163 -12.94 29.10 -6.95
CA PHE A 163 -13.97 29.44 -7.92
C PHE A 163 -14.19 30.95 -8.00
N ARG A 164 -14.43 31.62 -6.87
CA ARG A 164 -14.63 33.08 -6.83
C ARG A 164 -13.40 33.84 -7.31
N ARG A 165 -12.19 33.38 -6.96
CA ARG A 165 -10.94 34.01 -7.42
C ARG A 165 -10.79 33.93 -8.94
N GLN A 166 -11.17 32.82 -9.55
CA GLN A 166 -10.94 32.55 -10.95
C GLN A 166 -12.08 33.03 -11.87
N PHE A 167 -13.32 32.94 -11.40
CA PHE A 167 -14.52 33.20 -12.19
C PHE A 167 -15.42 34.29 -11.61
N GLY A 168 -15.06 34.91 -10.48
CA GLY A 168 -15.86 35.95 -9.83
C GLY A 168 -17.22 35.43 -9.37
N SER A 169 -18.26 36.22 -9.59
CA SER A 169 -19.66 35.90 -9.26
C SER A 169 -20.42 35.24 -10.42
N SER A 170 -19.73 34.52 -11.30
CA SER A 170 -20.35 33.87 -12.46
C SER A 170 -21.41 32.85 -12.02
N THR A 171 -22.57 32.86 -12.68
CA THR A 171 -23.62 31.86 -12.47
C THR A 171 -23.18 30.51 -13.01
N LEU A 172 -23.34 29.47 -12.21
CA LEU A 172 -23.04 28.09 -12.62
C LEU A 172 -24.10 27.57 -13.59
N ARG A 173 -23.66 26.73 -14.53
CA ARG A 173 -24.56 25.94 -15.35
C ARG A 173 -25.25 24.92 -14.46
N GLN A 174 -26.58 25.02 -14.36
CA GLN A 174 -27.39 23.99 -13.71
C GLN A 174 -27.30 22.70 -14.53
N ARG A 175 -27.01 21.59 -13.85
CA ARG A 175 -26.89 20.27 -14.45
C ARG A 175 -28.01 19.43 -13.88
N ASP A 176 -28.89 18.91 -14.74
CA ASP A 176 -29.97 18.02 -14.31
C ASP A 176 -29.41 16.62 -14.04
N ILE A 177 -28.74 16.46 -12.90
CA ILE A 177 -28.13 15.20 -12.48
C ILE A 177 -29.21 14.25 -11.97
N ALA A 178 -30.26 14.78 -11.35
CA ALA A 178 -31.28 14.00 -10.66
C ALA A 178 -32.18 13.20 -11.62
N SER A 179 -32.37 13.64 -12.87
CA SER A 179 -33.22 12.91 -13.82
C SER A 179 -32.62 11.58 -14.26
N ASP A 180 -31.31 11.52 -14.51
CA ASP A 180 -30.59 10.28 -14.83
C ASP A 180 -29.12 10.34 -14.37
N PRO A 181 -28.85 10.07 -13.07
CA PRO A 181 -27.50 10.17 -12.51
C PRO A 181 -26.49 9.19 -13.12
N ALA A 182 -26.97 8.01 -13.55
CA ALA A 182 -26.12 6.99 -14.16
C ALA A 182 -25.67 7.40 -15.55
N ARG A 183 -26.59 7.92 -16.37
CA ARG A 183 -26.27 8.49 -17.68
C ARG A 183 -25.38 9.73 -17.55
N PHE A 184 -25.64 10.61 -16.57
CA PHE A 184 -24.77 11.75 -16.29
C PHE A 184 -23.31 11.33 -16.07
N LEU A 185 -23.04 10.32 -15.22
CA LEU A 185 -21.68 9.82 -15.02
C LEU A 185 -21.08 9.20 -16.29
N ALA A 186 -21.88 8.43 -17.04
CA ALA A 186 -21.42 7.85 -18.29
C ALA A 186 -21.02 8.93 -19.30
N GLU A 187 -21.80 10.00 -19.42
CA GLU A 187 -21.52 11.16 -20.29
C GLU A 187 -20.27 11.93 -19.84
N VAL A 188 -20.10 12.16 -18.53
CA VAL A 188 -18.88 12.80 -17.98
C VAL A 188 -17.64 11.96 -18.28
N MET A 189 -17.70 10.64 -18.08
CA MET A 189 -16.61 9.73 -18.40
C MET A 189 -16.32 9.69 -19.91
N ASP A 190 -17.34 9.66 -20.75
CA ASP A 190 -17.16 9.64 -22.21
C ASP A 190 -16.55 10.96 -22.71
N ALA A 191 -17.02 12.10 -22.20
CA ALA A 191 -16.48 13.41 -22.52
C ALA A 191 -14.99 13.54 -22.13
N GLU A 192 -14.59 12.98 -20.99
CA GLU A 192 -13.18 12.94 -20.59
C GLU A 192 -12.36 12.09 -21.59
N HIS A 193 -12.84 10.91 -21.99
CA HIS A 193 -12.12 10.08 -22.97
C HIS A 193 -12.06 10.70 -24.36
N ARG A 194 -13.10 11.43 -24.80
CA ARG A 194 -13.07 12.21 -26.04
C ARG A 194 -11.98 13.28 -25.99
N ALA A 195 -11.87 14.02 -24.90
CA ALA A 195 -10.78 15.00 -24.72
C ALA A 195 -9.40 14.33 -24.74
N GLN A 196 -9.27 13.13 -24.15
CA GLN A 196 -8.02 12.37 -24.23
C GLN A 196 -7.73 11.82 -25.64
N MET A 197 -8.75 11.56 -26.45
CA MET A 197 -8.59 11.22 -27.86
C MET A 197 -8.07 12.41 -28.66
N GLU A 198 -8.67 13.60 -28.48
CA GLU A 198 -8.21 14.84 -29.11
C GLU A 198 -6.75 15.17 -28.73
N ALA A 199 -6.36 14.90 -27.49
CA ALA A 199 -4.97 15.01 -27.02
C ALA A 199 -4.03 13.90 -27.54
N GLY A 200 -4.53 12.92 -28.29
CA GLY A 200 -3.77 11.81 -28.86
C GLY A 200 -3.39 10.70 -27.88
N TYR A 201 -3.97 10.68 -26.67
CA TYR A 201 -3.73 9.64 -25.66
C TYR A 201 -4.61 8.42 -25.89
N TYR A 202 -5.83 8.64 -26.39
CA TYR A 202 -6.81 7.59 -26.66
C TYR A 202 -7.22 7.57 -28.12
N ARG A 203 -7.85 6.47 -28.52
CA ARG A 203 -8.57 6.29 -29.77
C ARG A 203 -9.88 5.58 -29.49
N PHE A 204 -10.89 5.87 -30.28
CA PHE A 204 -12.14 5.12 -30.24
C PHE A 204 -12.02 3.85 -31.10
N ASP A 205 -12.38 2.70 -30.54
CA ASP A 205 -12.51 1.42 -31.25
C ASP A 205 -13.99 1.20 -31.54
N GLU A 206 -14.44 1.59 -32.75
CA GLU A 206 -15.85 1.52 -33.16
C GLU A 206 -16.42 0.11 -33.08
N ARG A 207 -15.64 -0.90 -33.49
CA ARG A 207 -16.08 -2.30 -33.51
C ARG A 207 -16.33 -2.83 -32.10
N ALA A 208 -15.44 -2.50 -31.17
CA ALA A 208 -15.58 -2.91 -29.78
C ALA A 208 -16.46 -1.95 -28.96
N ARG A 209 -16.79 -0.75 -29.49
CA ARG A 209 -17.42 0.36 -28.77
C ARG A 209 -16.65 0.73 -27.49
N ARG A 210 -15.31 0.83 -27.60
CA ARG A 210 -14.40 1.02 -26.46
C ARG A 210 -13.36 2.12 -26.70
N TRP A 211 -13.03 2.84 -25.65
CA TRP A 211 -11.87 3.72 -25.59
C TRP A 211 -10.62 2.90 -25.36
N ARG A 212 -9.65 2.99 -26.26
CA ARG A 212 -8.33 2.33 -26.11
C ARG A 212 -7.22 3.38 -26.10
N PRO A 213 -6.15 3.18 -25.32
CA PRO A 213 -4.99 4.04 -25.43
C PRO A 213 -4.37 3.93 -26.84
N THR A 214 -3.83 5.03 -27.35
CA THR A 214 -2.88 5.00 -28.46
C THR A 214 -1.55 4.41 -27.97
N LEU A 215 -0.64 4.05 -28.89
CA LEU A 215 0.69 3.62 -28.49
C LEU A 215 1.40 4.73 -27.69
N ARG A 216 1.33 5.97 -28.17
CA ARG A 216 1.86 7.15 -27.47
C ARG A 216 1.24 7.30 -26.08
N GLY A 217 -0.09 7.25 -25.98
CA GLY A 217 -0.80 7.38 -24.71
C GLY A 217 -0.40 6.29 -23.71
N ALA A 218 -0.33 5.03 -24.16
CA ALA A 218 0.07 3.92 -23.31
C ALA A 218 1.50 4.10 -22.75
N PHE A 219 2.45 4.55 -23.58
CA PHE A 219 3.83 4.82 -23.15
C PHE A 219 3.89 5.98 -22.17
N VAL A 220 3.29 7.13 -22.49
CA VAL A 220 3.33 8.30 -21.62
C VAL A 220 2.63 8.04 -20.28
N MET A 221 1.44 7.44 -20.29
CA MET A 221 0.71 7.11 -19.06
C MET A 221 1.49 6.12 -18.21
N THR A 222 2.04 5.06 -18.81
CA THR A 222 2.82 4.05 -18.09
C THR A 222 4.08 4.65 -17.46
N TRP A 223 4.87 5.41 -18.23
CA TRP A 223 6.09 6.02 -17.71
C TRP A 223 5.83 7.00 -16.57
N ARG A 224 4.74 7.80 -16.64
CA ARG A 224 4.34 8.67 -15.53
C ARG A 224 4.04 7.90 -14.24
N MET A 225 3.54 6.67 -14.35
CA MET A 225 3.26 5.80 -13.19
C MET A 225 4.49 5.09 -12.62
N LEU A 226 5.61 5.08 -13.34
CA LEU A 226 6.84 4.40 -12.90
C LEU A 226 7.75 5.31 -12.08
N PRO A 227 8.54 4.77 -11.14
CA PRO A 227 9.65 5.50 -10.52
C PRO A 227 10.72 5.88 -11.56
N PRO A 228 11.41 7.02 -11.39
CA PRO A 228 11.20 8.04 -10.36
C PRO A 228 10.11 9.07 -10.73
N LEU A 229 9.62 9.08 -11.97
CA LEU A 229 8.67 10.08 -12.49
C LEU A 229 7.42 10.22 -11.61
N LYS A 230 6.84 9.11 -11.17
CA LYS A 230 5.69 9.10 -10.24
C LYS A 230 5.95 9.90 -8.96
N GLN A 231 7.15 9.76 -8.38
CA GLN A 231 7.52 10.43 -7.13
C GLN A 231 7.68 11.94 -7.37
N ILE A 232 8.34 12.30 -8.47
CA ILE A 232 8.53 13.70 -8.88
C ILE A 232 7.18 14.38 -9.12
N ILE A 233 6.29 13.74 -9.88
CA ILE A 233 4.94 14.26 -10.16
C ILE A 233 4.15 14.40 -8.86
N LYS A 234 4.20 13.40 -7.97
CA LYS A 234 3.50 13.45 -6.67
C LYS A 234 4.02 14.58 -5.78
N ALA A 235 5.35 14.78 -5.73
CA ALA A 235 5.96 15.89 -5.01
C ALA A 235 5.54 17.24 -5.61
N GLY A 236 5.51 17.36 -6.93
CA GLY A 236 5.04 18.56 -7.63
C GLY A 236 3.55 18.86 -7.38
N VAL A 237 2.68 17.85 -7.35
CA VAL A 237 1.27 18.00 -6.97
C VAL A 237 1.15 18.52 -5.53
N ARG A 238 1.88 17.93 -4.57
CA ARG A 238 1.88 18.39 -3.17
C ARG A 238 2.40 19.81 -3.00
N SER A 239 3.47 20.16 -3.70
CA SER A 239 4.04 21.51 -3.65
C SER A 239 3.03 22.55 -4.18
N ARG A 240 2.40 22.27 -5.33
CA ARG A 240 1.34 23.12 -5.89
C ARG A 240 0.13 23.22 -4.96
N ALA A 241 -0.31 22.12 -4.36
CA ALA A 241 -1.39 22.11 -3.39
C ALA A 241 -1.09 23.02 -2.20
N ARG A 242 0.09 22.86 -1.57
CA ARG A 242 0.50 23.69 -0.42
C ARG A 242 0.66 25.15 -0.78
N ARG A 243 1.18 25.45 -1.97
CA ARG A 243 1.26 26.82 -2.47
C ARG A 243 -0.14 27.42 -2.65
N ALA A 244 -1.05 26.72 -3.31
CA ALA A 244 -2.43 27.18 -3.51
C ALA A 244 -3.14 27.42 -2.17
N LEU A 245 -2.99 26.51 -1.19
CA LEU A 245 -3.56 26.68 0.16
C LEU A 245 -3.03 27.93 0.87
N ARG A 246 -1.71 28.19 0.80
CA ARG A 246 -1.12 29.41 1.38
C ARG A 246 -1.61 30.67 0.68
N GLU A 247 -1.71 30.65 -0.64
CA GLU A 247 -2.19 31.82 -1.41
C GLU A 247 -3.64 32.20 -1.08
N ILE A 248 -4.47 31.25 -0.66
CA ILE A 248 -5.86 31.50 -0.24
C ILE A 248 -6.02 31.56 1.29
N ALA A 249 -4.92 31.61 2.05
CA ALA A 249 -4.90 31.62 3.52
C ALA A 249 -5.73 30.48 4.16
N MET A 250 -5.64 29.28 3.59
CA MET A 250 -6.31 28.07 4.07
C MET A 250 -5.32 26.93 4.34
N ASP A 251 -4.06 27.23 4.65
CA ASP A 251 -3.12 26.24 5.17
C ASP A 251 -3.49 25.81 6.62
N GLY A 252 -2.93 24.68 7.07
CA GLY A 252 -3.22 24.11 8.39
C GLY A 252 -3.86 22.71 8.35
N PRO A 253 -4.18 22.14 9.52
CA PRO A 253 -4.79 20.82 9.62
C PRO A 253 -6.28 20.85 9.27
N ASP A 254 -6.82 19.69 8.95
CA ASP A 254 -8.26 19.51 8.82
C ASP A 254 -8.94 19.57 10.19
N ALA A 255 -10.08 20.24 10.28
CA ALA A 255 -10.87 20.28 11.52
C ALA A 255 -11.57 18.94 11.77
N ARG A 256 -12.08 18.30 10.70
CA ARG A 256 -12.75 17.00 10.76
C ARG A 256 -12.26 16.09 9.63
N PRO A 257 -11.02 15.56 9.73
CA PRO A 257 -10.49 14.69 8.69
C PRO A 257 -11.29 13.39 8.62
N VAL A 258 -11.77 13.02 7.42
CA VAL A 258 -12.30 11.68 7.19
C VAL A 258 -11.14 10.69 6.97
N ALA A 259 -11.21 9.51 7.57
CA ALA A 259 -10.16 8.51 7.47
C ALA A 259 -9.89 8.10 6.01
N ALA A 260 -8.62 8.12 5.60
CA ALA A 260 -8.25 7.69 4.25
C ALA A 260 -8.27 6.16 4.17
N VAL A 261 -9.19 5.61 3.38
CA VAL A 261 -9.27 4.17 3.14
C VAL A 261 -8.31 3.79 2.02
N THR A 262 -7.11 3.33 2.37
CA THR A 262 -6.15 2.83 1.38
C THR A 262 -6.15 1.30 1.26
N THR A 263 -6.79 0.63 2.21
CA THR A 263 -6.84 -0.83 2.29
C THR A 263 -8.23 -1.30 2.71
N VAL A 264 -8.68 -2.40 2.12
CA VAL A 264 -9.92 -3.08 2.44
C VAL A 264 -9.60 -4.39 3.17
N THR A 265 -10.31 -4.66 4.27
CA THR A 265 -10.18 -5.93 4.97
C THR A 265 -10.71 -7.06 4.09
N LEU A 266 -9.88 -8.09 3.86
CA LEU A 266 -10.28 -9.29 3.15
C LEU A 266 -11.29 -10.06 4.01
N PRO A 267 -12.44 -10.52 3.47
CA PRO A 267 -13.40 -11.31 4.22
C PRO A 267 -12.74 -12.50 4.92
N ALA A 268 -12.96 -12.63 6.23
CA ALA A 268 -12.54 -13.78 7.01
C ALA A 268 -13.42 -15.00 6.67
N GLY A 269 -13.19 -15.62 5.52
CA GLY A 269 -14.05 -16.73 5.07
C GLY A 269 -13.57 -17.52 3.87
N THR A 270 -12.66 -16.99 3.04
CA THR A 270 -11.99 -17.80 2.01
C THR A 270 -10.84 -18.61 2.63
N THR A 271 -11.17 -19.57 3.49
CA THR A 271 -10.38 -20.79 3.60
C THR A 271 -10.26 -21.40 2.21
N SER A 272 -9.05 -21.82 1.88
CA SER A 272 -8.62 -22.32 0.57
C SER A 272 -9.23 -23.67 0.18
N GLN A 273 -10.52 -23.90 0.42
CA GLN A 273 -11.18 -25.19 0.22
C GLN A 273 -11.96 -25.32 -1.08
N ASP A 274 -12.27 -24.21 -1.76
CA ASP A 274 -12.97 -24.24 -3.07
C ASP A 274 -12.04 -24.16 -4.29
N MET A 275 -10.72 -24.21 -4.09
CA MET A 275 -9.78 -24.45 -5.18
C MET A 275 -9.64 -25.95 -5.46
N ARG A 276 -10.67 -26.55 -6.05
CA ARG A 276 -10.47 -27.65 -7.01
C ARG A 276 -10.86 -27.18 -8.40
N PRO A 277 -9.93 -26.57 -9.17
CA PRO A 277 -10.07 -26.66 -10.61
C PRO A 277 -10.00 -28.13 -10.98
N ARG A 278 -10.95 -28.64 -11.78
CA ARG A 278 -10.76 -29.92 -12.48
C ARG A 278 -9.57 -29.76 -13.42
N GLN A 279 -8.36 -29.96 -12.90
CA GLN A 279 -7.13 -29.97 -13.69
C GLN A 279 -7.08 -31.27 -14.47
N SER A 280 -6.89 -31.17 -15.79
CA SER A 280 -6.74 -32.36 -16.62
C SER A 280 -5.40 -33.06 -16.32
N LEU A 281 -5.33 -34.39 -16.44
CA LEU A 281 -4.07 -35.15 -16.30
C LEU A 281 -2.93 -34.61 -17.18
N LEU A 282 -3.29 -33.95 -18.29
CA LEU A 282 -2.37 -33.26 -19.20
C LEU A 282 -1.72 -32.03 -18.55
N GLU A 283 -2.42 -31.27 -17.72
CA GLU A 283 -1.88 -30.12 -17.00
C GLU A 283 -0.90 -30.54 -15.89
N ILE A 284 -1.17 -31.66 -15.22
CA ILE A 284 -0.26 -32.25 -14.23
C ILE A 284 1.02 -32.75 -14.91
N ALA A 285 0.89 -33.44 -16.05
CA ALA A 285 2.04 -33.88 -16.83
C ALA A 285 2.88 -32.70 -17.34
N PHE A 286 2.24 -31.63 -17.82
CA PHE A 286 2.96 -30.40 -18.22
C PHE A 286 3.65 -29.72 -17.04
N ALA A 287 3.05 -29.70 -15.86
CA ALA A 287 3.67 -29.14 -14.67
C ALA A 287 4.91 -29.95 -14.25
N ILE A 288 4.86 -31.28 -14.29
CA ILE A 288 5.99 -32.15 -13.94
C ILE A 288 7.15 -31.99 -14.95
N VAL A 289 6.85 -32.00 -16.25
CA VAL A 289 7.87 -31.80 -17.30
C VAL A 289 8.49 -30.41 -17.22
N PHE A 290 7.69 -29.38 -16.92
CA PHE A 290 8.18 -28.01 -16.73
C PHE A 290 9.11 -27.89 -15.52
N VAL A 291 8.77 -28.51 -14.38
CA VAL A 291 9.63 -28.53 -13.19
C VAL A 291 10.94 -29.28 -13.48
N ALA A 292 10.90 -30.41 -14.20
CA ALA A 292 12.10 -31.15 -14.58
C ALA A 292 13.03 -30.33 -15.49
N LEU A 293 12.49 -29.61 -16.48
CA LEU A 293 13.26 -28.72 -17.36
C LEU A 293 13.82 -27.50 -16.62
N LEU A 294 13.08 -26.95 -15.66
CA LEU A 294 13.56 -25.90 -14.76
C LEU A 294 14.75 -26.38 -13.93
N CYS A 295 14.65 -27.56 -13.32
CA CYS A 295 15.73 -28.16 -12.55
C CYS A 295 16.97 -28.45 -13.41
N ALA A 296 16.79 -28.99 -14.62
CA ALA A 296 17.89 -29.21 -15.57
C ALA A 296 18.55 -27.89 -16.00
N GLY A 297 17.75 -26.85 -16.25
CA GLY A 297 18.23 -25.49 -16.51
C GLY A 297 19.01 -24.91 -15.33
N VAL A 298 18.55 -25.11 -14.09
CA VAL A 298 19.25 -24.64 -12.88
C VAL A 298 20.62 -25.30 -12.80
N ILE A 299 20.68 -26.61 -13.01
CA ILE A 299 21.92 -27.39 -12.97
C ILE A 299 22.88 -26.93 -14.08
N PHE A 300 22.38 -26.72 -15.29
CA PHE A 300 23.19 -26.30 -16.43
C PHE A 300 23.75 -24.87 -16.26
N VAL A 301 22.91 -23.90 -15.88
CA VAL A 301 23.34 -22.50 -15.71
C VAL A 301 24.18 -22.34 -14.43
N SER A 302 23.88 -23.09 -13.36
CA SER A 302 24.71 -23.09 -12.15
C SER A 302 26.09 -23.68 -12.42
N ARG A 303 26.21 -24.73 -13.26
CA ARG A 303 27.50 -25.23 -13.73
C ARG A 303 28.23 -24.23 -14.61
N TRP A 304 27.52 -23.51 -15.48
CA TRP A 304 28.14 -22.60 -16.44
C TRP A 304 28.56 -21.26 -15.84
N THR A 305 27.81 -20.75 -14.85
CA THR A 305 28.08 -19.46 -14.21
C THR A 305 28.85 -19.57 -12.88
N HIS A 306 29.08 -20.79 -12.38
CA HIS A 306 29.69 -21.07 -11.07
C HIS A 306 29.02 -20.31 -9.92
N SER A 307 27.75 -19.93 -10.11
CA SER A 307 26.99 -19.09 -9.19
C SER A 307 25.54 -19.58 -9.12
N PRO A 308 25.12 -20.20 -8.00
CA PRO A 308 23.77 -20.72 -7.86
C PRO A 308 22.72 -19.60 -7.87
N THR A 309 23.10 -18.37 -7.50
CA THR A 309 22.21 -17.18 -7.52
C THR A 309 22.02 -16.62 -8.93
N ALA A 310 23.04 -16.67 -9.79
CA ALA A 310 22.91 -16.26 -11.19
C ALA A 310 22.04 -17.23 -11.99
N GLY A 311 22.15 -18.54 -11.73
CA GLY A 311 21.29 -19.56 -12.34
C GLY A 311 19.81 -19.37 -12.02
N VAL A 312 19.49 -19.12 -10.75
CA VAL A 312 18.11 -18.87 -10.30
C VAL A 312 17.55 -17.58 -10.91
N ALA A 313 18.33 -16.50 -10.98
CA ALA A 313 17.89 -15.24 -11.59
C ALA A 313 17.63 -15.36 -13.10
N VAL A 314 18.51 -16.07 -13.83
CA VAL A 314 18.34 -16.32 -15.27
C VAL A 314 17.13 -17.21 -15.55
N LEU A 315 16.84 -18.21 -14.72
CA LEU A 315 15.65 -19.07 -14.88
C LEU A 315 14.34 -18.40 -14.51
N LEU A 316 14.34 -17.57 -13.47
CA LEU A 316 13.15 -16.81 -13.08
C LEU A 316 12.79 -15.73 -14.11
N LEU A 317 13.76 -15.25 -14.90
CA LEU A 317 13.55 -14.18 -15.89
C LEU A 317 13.45 -14.67 -17.34
N LEU A 318 14.30 -15.61 -17.77
CA LEU A 318 14.34 -16.11 -19.16
C LEU A 318 13.62 -17.45 -19.34
N GLY A 319 13.45 -18.26 -18.28
CA GLY A 319 12.71 -19.52 -18.34
C GLY A 319 11.28 -19.36 -18.87
N PRO A 320 10.48 -18.41 -18.33
CA PRO A 320 9.18 -18.03 -18.86
C PRO A 320 9.18 -17.63 -20.34
N LEU A 321 10.16 -16.85 -20.77
CA LEU A 321 10.24 -16.31 -22.14
C LEU A 321 10.68 -17.37 -23.14
N GLY A 322 11.67 -18.20 -22.78
CA GLY A 322 12.17 -19.31 -23.58
C GLY A 322 11.12 -20.41 -23.75
N LEU A 323 10.40 -20.76 -22.68
CA LEU A 323 9.28 -21.71 -22.77
C LEU A 323 8.17 -21.17 -23.67
N TRP A 324 7.83 -19.88 -23.57
CA TRP A 324 6.83 -19.27 -24.43
C TRP A 324 7.23 -19.27 -25.91
N LEU A 325 8.47 -18.89 -26.23
CA LEU A 325 9.00 -18.93 -27.60
C LEU A 325 8.98 -20.36 -28.15
N TRP A 326 9.37 -21.35 -27.36
CA TRP A 326 9.39 -22.75 -27.77
C TRP A 326 7.98 -23.33 -28.00
N VAL A 327 7.03 -23.06 -27.08
CA VAL A 327 5.62 -23.47 -27.23
C VAL A 327 4.99 -22.82 -28.46
N ARG A 328 5.24 -21.52 -28.68
CA ARG A 328 4.76 -20.78 -29.85
C ARG A 328 5.34 -21.34 -31.14
N TRP A 329 6.65 -21.59 -31.18
CA TRP A 329 7.32 -22.12 -32.38
C TRP A 329 6.87 -23.56 -32.69
N SER A 330 6.75 -24.41 -31.68
CA SER A 330 6.28 -25.80 -31.82
C SER A 330 4.80 -25.89 -32.22
N ALA A 331 3.94 -24.98 -31.74
CA ALA A 331 2.54 -24.90 -32.15
C ALA A 331 2.40 -24.44 -33.61
N VAL A 332 3.21 -23.47 -34.04
CA VAL A 332 3.22 -22.98 -35.43
C VAL A 332 3.81 -24.02 -36.39
N ALA A 333 4.91 -24.69 -36.03
CA ALA A 333 5.54 -25.72 -36.85
C ALA A 333 4.62 -26.93 -37.06
N ARG A 334 3.85 -27.33 -36.04
CA ARG A 334 2.83 -28.39 -36.16
C ARG A 334 1.67 -27.98 -37.07
N ALA A 335 1.17 -26.75 -36.93
CA ALA A 335 0.11 -26.23 -37.78
C ALA A 335 0.54 -26.09 -39.26
N GLN A 336 1.82 -25.80 -39.52
CA GLN A 336 2.37 -25.75 -40.88
C GLN A 336 2.49 -27.14 -41.50
N LYS A 337 2.83 -28.18 -40.73
CA LYS A 337 2.86 -29.57 -41.22
C LYS A 337 1.48 -30.14 -41.56
N THR A 338 0.41 -29.62 -40.98
CA THR A 338 -0.98 -30.08 -41.24
C THR A 338 -1.69 -29.31 -42.36
N GLY A 339 -0.95 -28.78 -43.34
CA GLY A 339 -1.54 -28.20 -44.57
C GLY A 339 -1.69 -26.67 -44.58
N GLY A 340 -1.14 -25.95 -43.61
CA GLY A 340 -0.91 -24.50 -43.73
C GLY A 340 -2.14 -23.59 -43.69
N ASP A 341 -3.31 -24.08 -43.26
CA ASP A 341 -4.52 -23.23 -43.12
C ASP A 341 -4.21 -21.97 -42.26
N PRO A 342 -4.35 -20.76 -42.84
CA PRO A 342 -4.12 -19.50 -42.14
C PRO A 342 -4.94 -19.36 -40.85
N MET A 343 -6.18 -19.89 -40.82
CA MET A 343 -7.04 -19.83 -39.65
C MET A 343 -6.60 -20.78 -38.53
N ALA A 344 -6.04 -21.95 -38.85
CA ALA A 344 -5.46 -22.87 -37.88
C ALA A 344 -4.20 -22.29 -37.24
N ILE A 345 -3.34 -21.65 -38.04
CA ILE A 345 -2.13 -20.94 -37.55
C ILE A 345 -2.51 -19.76 -36.64
N ALA A 346 -3.56 -19.01 -37.00
CA ALA A 346 -4.06 -17.91 -36.16
C ALA A 346 -4.65 -18.39 -34.82
N ARG A 347 -5.42 -19.50 -34.83
CA ARG A 347 -5.96 -20.12 -33.61
C ARG A 347 -4.85 -20.69 -32.70
N ALA A 348 -3.84 -21.34 -33.28
CA ALA A 348 -2.69 -21.85 -32.55
C ALA A 348 -1.86 -20.73 -31.89
N ARG A 349 -1.67 -19.59 -32.59
CA ARG A 349 -1.02 -18.39 -32.02
C ARG A 349 -1.85 -17.78 -30.88
N SER A 350 -3.16 -17.73 -31.01
CA SER A 350 -4.08 -17.24 -29.96
C SER A 350 -4.08 -18.13 -28.71
N ALA A 351 -4.02 -19.45 -28.87
CA ALA A 351 -3.93 -20.40 -27.75
C ALA A 351 -2.57 -20.32 -27.02
N ALA A 352 -1.46 -20.25 -27.77
CA ALA A 352 -0.12 -20.10 -27.19
C ALA A 352 0.06 -18.77 -26.42
N ASN A 353 -0.58 -17.70 -26.88
CA ASN A 353 -0.56 -16.40 -26.18
C ASN A 353 -1.38 -16.39 -24.89
N ARG A 354 -2.41 -17.24 -24.77
CA ARG A 354 -3.20 -17.40 -23.53
C ARG A 354 -2.41 -18.13 -22.42
N GLY A 355 -1.51 -19.05 -22.79
CA GLY A 355 -0.63 -19.76 -21.84
C GLY A 355 0.56 -18.96 -21.29
N ALA A 356 0.89 -17.81 -21.88
CA ALA A 356 2.02 -16.95 -21.48
C ALA A 356 1.74 -16.11 -20.21
N LEU A 357 0.46 -15.86 -19.92
CA LEU A 357 -0.02 -14.97 -18.86
C LEU A 357 0.45 -15.33 -17.45
N PRO A 358 0.40 -16.61 -17.01
CA PRO A 358 0.77 -16.97 -15.65
C PRO A 358 2.27 -16.81 -15.40
N LEU A 359 3.09 -17.10 -16.42
CA LEU A 359 4.55 -17.15 -16.30
C LEU A 359 5.18 -15.75 -16.25
N VAL A 360 4.70 -14.82 -17.08
CA VAL A 360 5.10 -13.39 -17.00
C VAL A 360 4.53 -12.74 -15.73
N GLY A 361 3.30 -13.11 -15.35
CA GLY A 361 2.68 -12.69 -14.09
C GLY A 361 3.52 -13.07 -12.87
N MET A 362 4.08 -14.29 -12.84
CA MET A 362 4.90 -14.79 -11.74
C MET A 362 6.27 -14.10 -11.64
N GLY A 363 6.93 -13.81 -12.77
CA GLY A 363 8.18 -13.03 -12.80
C GLY A 363 7.99 -11.59 -12.31
N VAL A 364 6.89 -10.94 -12.72
CA VAL A 364 6.50 -9.61 -12.24
C VAL A 364 6.13 -9.62 -10.76
N LEU A 365 5.44 -10.67 -10.29
CA LEU A 365 5.06 -10.81 -8.88
C LEU A 365 6.29 -10.92 -7.98
N LEU A 366 7.32 -11.69 -8.39
CA LEU A 366 8.55 -11.87 -7.62
C LEU A 366 9.39 -10.59 -7.52
N VAL A 367 9.52 -9.84 -8.62
CA VAL A 367 10.22 -8.53 -8.63
C VAL A 367 9.40 -7.47 -7.88
N SER A 368 8.08 -7.49 -8.02
CA SER A 368 7.17 -6.60 -7.26
C SER A 368 7.19 -6.90 -5.77
N LEU A 369 7.35 -8.15 -5.35
CA LEU A 369 7.47 -8.52 -3.92
C LEU A 369 8.77 -7.95 -3.30
N MET A 370 9.86 -7.86 -4.06
CA MET A 370 11.10 -7.24 -3.59
C MET A 370 10.98 -5.72 -3.50
N GLY A 371 10.40 -5.04 -4.50
CA GLY A 371 10.11 -3.60 -4.43
C GLY A 371 9.01 -3.22 -3.42
N TYR A 372 8.07 -4.14 -3.15
CA TYR A 372 6.99 -3.96 -2.17
C TYR A 372 7.52 -3.97 -0.74
N ARG A 373 8.59 -4.72 -0.44
CA ARG A 373 9.27 -4.65 0.87
C ARG A 373 9.85 -3.27 1.17
N GLU A 374 10.29 -2.55 0.15
CA GLU A 374 10.88 -1.21 0.27
C GLU A 374 9.81 -0.11 0.25
N TYR A 375 8.68 -0.33 -0.44
CA TYR A 375 7.47 0.51 -0.35
C TYR A 375 6.75 0.39 1.01
N GLN A 376 6.90 -0.74 1.70
CA GLN A 376 6.20 -1.06 2.96
C GLN A 376 6.74 -0.35 4.21
N THR A 377 7.89 0.33 4.14
CA THR A 377 8.48 1.09 5.27
C THR A 377 7.77 2.41 5.55
N HIS A 378 6.91 2.87 4.64
CA HIS A 378 6.21 4.14 4.78
C HIS A 378 4.71 3.90 4.94
N LEU A 379 4.17 4.03 6.15
CA LEU A 379 2.75 4.31 6.34
C LEU A 379 2.51 5.77 5.92
N PRO A 380 1.85 6.05 4.79
CA PRO A 380 1.56 7.43 4.40
C PRO A 380 0.64 8.08 5.44
N ASN A 381 1.04 9.24 5.95
CA ASN A 381 0.21 10.20 6.68
C ASN A 381 -0.48 9.72 7.99
N LEU A 382 0.16 8.85 8.79
CA LEU A 382 -0.17 8.73 10.22
C LEU A 382 0.18 10.07 10.91
N ILE A 383 -0.81 10.75 11.48
CA ILE A 383 -0.67 11.94 12.33
C ILE A 383 -0.97 11.46 13.75
N VAL A 384 -0.04 11.64 14.68
CA VAL A 384 -0.24 11.30 16.09
C VAL A 384 -0.60 12.59 16.82
N PRO A 385 -1.75 12.66 17.50
CA PRO A 385 -2.12 13.82 18.34
C PRO A 385 -1.09 14.06 19.44
N ALA A 386 -1.00 15.29 19.94
CA ALA A 386 -0.11 15.63 21.04
C ALA A 386 -0.64 15.17 22.41
N ASP A 387 -1.96 14.94 22.52
CA ASP A 387 -2.57 14.36 23.70
C ASP A 387 -2.51 12.83 23.69
N PHE A 388 -2.37 12.24 24.88
CA PHE A 388 -2.12 10.80 25.00
C PHE A 388 -3.34 9.95 24.63
N ASP A 389 -4.56 10.40 24.94
CA ASP A 389 -5.79 9.65 24.63
C ASP A 389 -6.04 9.60 23.11
N GLY A 390 -5.74 10.69 22.40
CA GLY A 390 -5.72 10.76 20.95
C GLY A 390 -4.64 9.84 20.35
N ALA A 391 -3.47 9.74 20.99
CA ALA A 391 -2.42 8.80 20.60
C ALA A 391 -2.85 7.32 20.78
N VAL A 392 -3.52 7.00 21.89
CA VAL A 392 -4.10 5.67 22.14
C VAL A 392 -5.16 5.33 21.08
N THR A 393 -6.05 6.27 20.76
CA THR A 393 -7.05 6.11 19.70
C THR A 393 -6.40 5.89 18.33
N THR A 394 -5.34 6.65 18.03
CA THR A 394 -4.55 6.53 16.80
C THR A 394 -3.89 5.16 16.69
N LEU A 395 -3.40 4.60 17.81
CA LEU A 395 -2.85 3.23 17.84
C LEU A 395 -3.91 2.17 17.52
N GLY A 396 -5.12 2.32 18.05
CA GLY A 396 -6.25 1.44 17.74
C GLY A 396 -6.63 1.49 16.26
N GLN A 397 -6.79 2.71 15.72
CA GLN A 397 -7.06 2.93 14.29
C GLN A 397 -5.94 2.37 13.39
N LEU A 398 -4.68 2.57 13.78
CA LEU A 398 -3.52 2.07 13.04
C LEU A 398 -3.51 0.54 12.93
N THR A 399 -3.85 -0.13 14.03
CA THR A 399 -3.75 -1.59 14.12
C THR A 399 -5.03 -2.31 13.71
N GLY A 400 -6.18 -1.61 13.73
CA GLY A 400 -7.50 -2.18 13.53
C GLY A 400 -7.96 -3.05 14.70
N HIS A 401 -7.38 -2.85 15.89
CA HIS A 401 -7.62 -3.66 17.07
C HIS A 401 -7.94 -2.79 18.29
N GLU A 402 -8.69 -3.37 19.23
CA GLU A 402 -9.00 -2.72 20.51
C GLU A 402 -7.71 -2.53 21.33
N VAL A 403 -7.56 -1.33 21.88
CA VAL A 403 -6.45 -0.97 22.76
C VAL A 403 -6.96 -1.01 24.20
N THR A 404 -6.33 -1.83 25.03
CA THR A 404 -6.73 -2.00 26.43
C THR A 404 -5.69 -1.39 27.36
N LYS A 405 -6.14 -0.84 28.48
CA LYS A 405 -5.25 -0.41 29.56
C LYS A 405 -4.56 -1.63 30.17
N LEU A 406 -3.27 -1.55 30.42
CA LEU A 406 -2.51 -2.60 31.11
C LEU A 406 -2.96 -2.63 32.58
N GLU A 407 -3.34 -3.81 33.05
CA GLU A 407 -3.89 -3.99 34.40
C GLU A 407 -2.91 -3.51 35.48
N GLY A 408 -3.43 -2.78 36.47
CA GLY A 408 -2.63 -2.22 37.56
C GLY A 408 -1.68 -1.08 37.18
N ARG A 409 -1.65 -0.65 35.91
CA ARG A 409 -0.74 0.40 35.44
C ARG A 409 -1.50 1.62 34.94
N ASP A 410 -1.14 2.79 35.44
CA ASP A 410 -1.74 4.01 34.96
C ASP A 410 -1.13 4.47 33.63
N ARG A 411 -2.00 4.88 32.70
CA ARG A 411 -1.64 5.37 31.37
C ARG A 411 -0.70 4.47 30.56
N VAL A 412 -0.71 3.15 30.79
CA VAL A 412 -0.02 2.19 29.91
C VAL A 412 -1.07 1.44 29.12
N TYR A 413 -0.95 1.45 27.80
CA TYR A 413 -1.92 0.84 26.91
C TYR A 413 -1.26 -0.22 26.05
N VAL A 414 -1.96 -1.33 25.84
CA VAL A 414 -1.49 -2.44 25.03
C VAL A 414 -2.48 -2.76 23.92
N VAL A 415 -1.97 -3.18 22.77
CA VAL A 415 -2.78 -3.66 21.66
C VAL A 415 -2.21 -4.96 21.13
N ARG A 416 -3.09 -5.96 20.97
CA ARG A 416 -2.71 -7.29 20.49
C ARG A 416 -2.78 -7.34 18.98
N VAL A 417 -1.64 -7.61 18.33
CA VAL A 417 -1.50 -7.70 16.88
C VAL A 417 -0.87 -9.02 16.47
N ARG A 418 -1.06 -9.47 15.23
CA ARG A 418 -0.33 -10.64 14.72
C ARG A 418 1.18 -10.36 14.64
N THR A 419 2.01 -11.33 15.02
CA THR A 419 3.48 -11.20 15.06
C THR A 419 4.08 -10.71 13.73
N ARG A 420 3.52 -11.16 12.60
CA ARG A 420 3.94 -10.74 11.25
C ARG A 420 3.77 -9.24 10.98
N TRP A 421 2.85 -8.58 11.68
CA TRP A 421 2.54 -7.16 11.51
C TRP A 421 3.22 -6.26 12.55
N ALA A 422 3.59 -6.79 13.72
CA ALA A 422 4.19 -6.02 14.80
C ALA A 422 5.41 -5.20 14.37
N ASN A 423 6.36 -5.80 13.64
CA ASN A 423 7.55 -5.07 13.16
C ASN A 423 7.18 -4.00 12.12
N ARG A 424 6.13 -4.23 11.34
CA ARG A 424 5.65 -3.26 10.35
C ARG A 424 5.05 -2.04 11.05
N TYR A 425 4.19 -2.25 12.05
CA TYR A 425 3.62 -1.16 12.83
C TYR A 425 4.71 -0.37 13.53
N LEU A 426 5.63 -1.06 14.23
CA LEU A 426 6.70 -0.40 14.96
C LEU A 426 7.61 0.43 14.04
N GLY A 427 8.09 -0.14 12.94
CA GLY A 427 9.01 0.57 12.03
C GLY A 427 8.43 1.85 11.44
N ALA A 428 7.10 1.89 11.21
CA ALA A 428 6.45 3.04 10.60
C ALA A 428 5.81 4.02 11.60
N ALA A 429 5.50 3.57 12.82
CA ALA A 429 4.80 4.37 13.84
C ALA A 429 5.75 4.95 14.90
N VAL A 430 6.80 4.22 15.32
CA VAL A 430 7.67 4.62 16.44
C VAL A 430 8.22 6.05 16.28
N PRO A 431 8.78 6.48 15.13
CA PRO A 431 9.29 7.84 14.99
C PRO A 431 8.21 8.92 15.17
N LYS A 432 6.95 8.61 14.83
CA LYS A 432 5.83 9.55 14.87
C LYS A 432 5.25 9.70 16.27
N PHE A 433 5.15 8.60 17.01
CA PHE A 433 4.77 8.61 18.42
C PHE A 433 5.87 9.25 19.28
N ALA A 434 7.14 8.93 19.00
CA ALA A 434 8.28 9.55 19.67
C ALA A 434 8.32 11.07 19.44
N ALA A 435 8.00 11.56 18.25
CA ALA A 435 7.92 12.99 17.97
C ALA A 435 6.85 13.74 18.81
N GLN A 436 5.89 13.03 19.40
CA GLN A 436 4.88 13.58 20.32
C GLN A 436 5.19 13.26 21.79
N GLY A 437 6.37 12.72 22.10
CA GLY A 437 6.78 12.38 23.46
C GLY A 437 6.28 11.03 23.97
N PHE A 438 5.81 10.14 23.09
CA PHE A 438 5.32 8.82 23.48
C PHE A 438 6.28 7.71 23.12
N PHE A 439 6.43 6.74 24.02
CA PHE A 439 7.20 5.53 23.76
C PHE A 439 6.29 4.41 23.29
N MET A 440 6.68 3.77 22.18
CA MET A 440 5.97 2.63 21.61
C MET A 440 6.95 1.48 21.36
N SER A 441 6.62 0.27 21.84
CA SER A 441 7.48 -0.90 21.63
C SER A 441 6.69 -2.20 21.57
N ARG A 442 7.39 -3.33 21.34
CA ARG A 442 6.84 -4.64 21.70
C ARG A 442 6.81 -4.77 23.22
N PHE A 443 5.75 -5.41 23.73
CA PHE A 443 5.60 -5.77 25.13
C PHE A 443 5.97 -7.23 25.38
N ASP A 444 5.63 -8.14 24.47
CA ASP A 444 5.95 -9.56 24.61
C ASP A 444 7.35 -9.90 24.07
N ARG A 445 8.08 -10.76 24.80
CA ARG A 445 9.45 -11.21 24.47
C ARG A 445 9.53 -12.11 23.23
N SER A 446 8.40 -12.58 22.68
CA SER A 446 8.43 -13.53 21.56
C SER A 446 8.97 -12.89 20.27
N PHE A 447 10.24 -13.18 19.96
CA PHE A 447 10.93 -12.72 18.75
C PHE A 447 10.96 -13.74 17.61
N ARG A 448 10.51 -15.00 17.85
CA ARG A 448 10.60 -16.07 16.85
C ARG A 448 9.56 -15.88 15.74
N ALA A 449 9.92 -15.14 14.71
CA ALA A 449 9.20 -15.09 13.44
C ALA A 449 9.49 -16.37 12.60
N LEU A 450 9.01 -17.54 13.04
CA LEU A 450 8.95 -18.69 12.14
C LEU A 450 7.82 -18.51 11.13
N ARG A 451 8.06 -18.86 9.87
CA ARG A 451 7.25 -18.55 8.66
C ARG A 451 5.76 -18.97 8.68
N ARG A 452 5.25 -19.55 9.77
CA ARG A 452 3.86 -20.00 9.93
C ARG A 452 3.21 -19.57 11.25
N ASP A 453 3.86 -18.70 12.02
CA ASP A 453 3.35 -18.38 13.36
C ASP A 453 2.11 -17.47 13.28
N THR A 454 0.96 -18.01 13.69
CA THR A 454 -0.31 -17.30 13.88
C THR A 454 -0.34 -16.57 15.23
N SER A 455 0.74 -16.64 16.02
CA SER A 455 0.83 -15.97 17.31
C SER A 455 0.53 -14.48 17.23
N THR A 456 -0.03 -14.00 18.33
CA THR A 456 -0.22 -12.57 18.57
C THR A 456 0.84 -12.09 19.55
N VAL A 457 1.22 -10.83 19.41
CA VAL A 457 2.09 -10.11 20.34
C VAL A 457 1.41 -8.81 20.72
N ARG A 458 1.65 -8.35 21.93
CA ARG A 458 1.24 -7.06 22.43
C ARG A 458 2.26 -6.00 22.03
N LEU A 459 1.77 -4.90 21.48
CA LEU A 459 2.49 -3.62 21.41
C LEU A 459 2.08 -2.79 22.62
N VAL A 460 3.00 -2.01 23.17
CA VAL A 460 2.74 -1.12 24.30
C VAL A 460 2.96 0.33 23.90
N LEU A 461 2.16 1.23 24.46
CA LEU A 461 2.24 2.68 24.32
C LEU A 461 2.24 3.33 25.71
N VAL A 462 3.17 4.26 25.93
CA VAL A 462 3.44 4.91 27.23
C VAL A 462 3.63 6.43 27.05
N PRO A 463 3.12 7.29 27.94
CA PRO A 463 3.11 8.76 27.79
C PRO A 463 4.45 9.42 28.14
N VAL A 464 5.57 8.71 28.04
CA VAL A 464 6.90 9.26 28.34
C VAL A 464 7.91 8.81 27.29
N ILE A 465 8.84 9.70 26.97
CA ILE A 465 9.95 9.40 26.05
C ILE A 465 11.24 9.01 26.78
N ASP A 466 11.39 9.35 28.08
CA ASP A 466 12.53 8.88 28.87
C ASP A 466 12.49 7.33 28.90
N PRO A 467 13.44 6.65 28.23
CA PRO A 467 13.36 5.21 28.07
C PRO A 467 13.46 4.48 29.41
N PHE A 468 14.08 5.07 30.44
CA PHE A 468 14.15 4.45 31.76
C PHE A 468 12.87 4.67 32.56
N ALA A 469 12.19 5.80 32.39
CA ALA A 469 10.87 6.02 32.98
C ALA A 469 9.83 5.04 32.42
N VAL A 470 9.96 4.64 31.14
CA VAL A 470 9.11 3.60 30.53
C VAL A 470 9.15 2.30 31.33
N VAL A 471 10.33 1.87 31.79
CA VAL A 471 10.49 0.65 32.59
C VAL A 471 9.72 0.76 33.91
N SER A 472 9.74 1.93 34.55
CA SER A 472 8.92 2.22 35.75
C SER A 472 7.42 2.23 35.46
N HIS A 473 6.98 2.85 34.35
CA HIS A 473 5.56 2.93 33.98
C HIS A 473 4.97 1.56 33.64
N ILE A 474 5.70 0.76 32.85
CA ILE A 474 5.34 -0.65 32.58
C ILE A 474 5.37 -1.46 33.89
N GLY A 475 6.27 -1.07 34.80
CA GLY A 475 6.59 -1.76 36.02
C GLY A 475 7.22 -3.11 35.72
N THR A 476 8.30 -3.06 34.94
CA THR A 476 9.13 -4.23 34.67
C THR A 476 9.71 -4.75 35.99
N GLN A 477 9.49 -6.01 36.31
CA GLN A 477 9.87 -6.61 37.58
C GLN A 477 10.79 -7.82 37.38
N GLY A 478 11.62 -8.10 38.38
CA GLY A 478 12.51 -9.25 38.43
C GLY A 478 12.44 -9.97 39.77
N GLU A 479 11.24 -10.15 40.31
CA GLU A 479 11.01 -10.66 41.67
C GLU A 479 11.76 -11.96 41.96
N ARG A 480 11.77 -12.92 41.04
CA ARG A 480 12.48 -14.20 41.25
C ARG A 480 14.00 -14.07 41.27
N ASP A 481 14.53 -12.99 40.70
CA ASP A 481 15.96 -12.65 40.73
C ASP A 481 16.26 -11.59 41.81
N GLY A 482 15.30 -11.30 42.69
CA GLY A 482 15.44 -10.33 43.78
C GLY A 482 15.64 -8.89 43.30
N LYS A 483 15.13 -8.54 42.11
CA LYS A 483 15.25 -7.20 41.52
C LYS A 483 13.90 -6.49 41.50
N ALA A 484 13.80 -5.39 42.25
CA ALA A 484 12.69 -4.46 42.12
C ALA A 484 12.81 -3.65 40.81
N THR A 485 11.72 -3.00 40.41
CA THR A 485 11.72 -2.13 39.21
C THR A 485 12.76 -1.01 39.34
N GLU A 486 12.92 -0.44 40.53
CA GLU A 486 13.89 0.61 40.84
C GLU A 486 15.34 0.12 40.67
N ASP A 487 15.63 -1.13 41.07
CA ASP A 487 16.95 -1.74 40.89
C ASP A 487 17.29 -1.91 39.41
N ILE A 488 16.31 -2.37 38.62
CA ILE A 488 16.45 -2.53 37.17
C ILE A 488 16.70 -1.17 36.51
N VAL A 489 15.93 -0.15 36.87
CA VAL A 489 16.08 1.21 36.33
C VAL A 489 17.45 1.80 36.70
N SER A 490 17.85 1.70 37.96
CA SER A 490 19.15 2.16 38.44
C SER A 490 20.30 1.46 37.69
N GLY A 491 20.21 0.14 37.56
CA GLY A 491 21.20 -0.66 36.86
C GLY A 491 21.29 -0.34 35.36
N LEU A 492 20.15 -0.13 34.69
CA LEU A 492 20.11 0.29 33.28
C LEU A 492 20.68 1.70 33.08
N ARG A 493 20.40 2.65 33.98
CA ARG A 493 21.01 3.99 33.94
C ARG A 493 22.53 3.93 34.15
N ALA A 494 23.00 3.13 35.11
CA ALA A 494 24.43 2.92 35.35
C ALA A 494 25.14 2.21 34.19
N LEU A 495 24.45 1.28 33.52
CA LEU A 495 24.94 0.66 32.29
C LEU A 495 25.04 1.69 31.16
N ASN A 496 24.00 2.49 30.94
CA ASN A 496 23.94 3.50 29.88
C ASN A 496 24.98 4.61 30.06
N ALA A 497 25.24 5.02 31.31
CA ALA A 497 26.25 6.02 31.63
C ALA A 497 27.68 5.57 31.27
N ALA A 498 27.96 4.26 31.34
CA ALA A 498 29.27 3.72 30.97
C ALA A 498 29.35 3.25 29.51
N TYR A 499 28.23 2.76 28.97
CA TYR A 499 28.12 2.21 27.63
C TYR A 499 26.82 2.69 27.00
N PRO A 500 26.82 3.84 26.31
CA PRO A 500 25.61 4.43 25.77
C PRO A 500 24.83 3.47 24.87
N PHE A 501 23.52 3.36 25.12
CA PHE A 501 22.59 2.54 24.38
C PHE A 501 21.20 3.18 24.30
N GLU A 502 20.43 2.77 23.31
CA GLU A 502 19.01 3.10 23.20
C GLU A 502 18.17 1.91 23.65
N LEU A 503 17.19 2.15 24.52
CA LEU A 503 16.20 1.15 24.88
C LEU A 503 15.16 1.05 23.76
N TRP A 504 15.03 -0.13 23.16
CA TRP A 504 14.12 -0.37 22.04
C TRP A 504 12.82 -1.04 22.48
N ASN A 505 12.88 -1.93 23.47
CA ASN A 505 11.71 -2.65 23.95
C ASN A 505 11.74 -2.84 25.46
N ALA A 506 10.56 -2.82 26.08
CA ALA A 506 10.35 -3.15 27.48
C ALA A 506 9.04 -3.92 27.62
N GLY A 507 9.03 -4.92 28.50
CA GLY A 507 7.85 -5.69 28.88
C GLY A 507 7.81 -5.93 30.37
N GLU A 508 6.94 -6.84 30.79
CA GLU A 508 6.67 -7.13 32.21
C GLU A 508 7.90 -7.57 33.00
N ASN A 509 8.83 -8.27 32.36
CA ASN A 509 9.98 -8.85 33.03
C ASN A 509 11.23 -8.90 32.13
N TRP A 510 11.28 -8.04 31.11
CA TRP A 510 12.38 -8.02 30.17
C TRP A 510 12.54 -6.65 29.49
N VAL A 511 13.75 -6.39 29.02
CA VAL A 511 14.11 -5.21 28.24
C VAL A 511 15.06 -5.58 27.11
N ARG A 512 15.08 -4.76 26.06
CA ARG A 512 16.05 -4.87 24.97
C ARG A 512 16.58 -3.50 24.61
N GLY A 513 17.90 -3.40 24.55
CA GLY A 513 18.62 -2.20 24.13
C GLY A 513 19.62 -2.48 23.02
N ALA A 514 20.01 -1.42 22.31
CA ALA A 514 21.06 -1.44 21.31
C ALA A 514 22.10 -0.37 21.63
N PHE A 515 23.37 -0.75 21.71
CA PHE A 515 24.46 0.19 21.95
C PHE A 515 24.58 1.17 20.78
N THR A 516 24.79 2.45 21.08
CA THR A 516 24.92 3.50 20.05
C THR A 516 26.24 3.39 19.27
N SER A 517 27.22 2.73 19.87
CA SER A 517 28.52 2.40 19.26
C SER A 517 29.01 1.04 19.77
N PRO A 518 29.80 0.29 18.99
CA PRO A 518 30.43 -0.95 19.47
C PRO A 518 31.20 -0.70 20.77
N PRO A 519 30.93 -1.45 21.86
CA PRO A 519 31.64 -1.25 23.12
C PRO A 519 33.12 -1.59 22.97
N SER A 520 34.00 -0.73 23.50
CA SER A 520 35.46 -0.95 23.45
C SER A 520 35.93 -2.10 24.35
N ASP A 521 35.17 -2.42 25.41
CA ASP A 521 35.44 -3.55 26.32
C ASP A 521 34.18 -4.41 26.48
N LEU A 522 34.00 -5.36 25.56
CA LEU A 522 32.87 -6.31 25.61
C LEU A 522 32.89 -7.17 26.88
N ALA A 523 34.06 -7.51 27.40
CA ALA A 523 34.17 -8.33 28.60
C ALA A 523 33.62 -7.60 29.84
N ALA A 524 33.88 -6.29 29.97
CA ALA A 524 33.31 -5.45 31.02
C ALA A 524 31.81 -5.22 30.85
N VAL A 525 31.33 -5.01 29.63
CA VAL A 525 29.89 -4.92 29.35
C VAL A 525 29.17 -6.19 29.78
N ILE A 526 29.70 -7.36 29.41
CA ILE A 526 29.11 -8.66 29.80
C ILE A 526 29.08 -8.83 31.32
N ARG A 527 30.15 -8.46 32.05
CA ARG A 527 30.13 -8.50 33.53
C ARG A 527 29.01 -7.63 34.13
N ARG A 528 28.78 -6.45 33.57
CA ARG A 528 27.71 -5.56 34.05
C ARG A 528 26.32 -6.07 33.68
N LEU A 529 26.14 -6.59 32.46
CA LEU A 529 24.89 -7.21 32.04
C LEU A 529 24.56 -8.44 32.89
N ASP A 530 25.55 -9.28 33.18
CA ASP A 530 25.38 -10.46 34.05
C ASP A 530 24.99 -10.06 35.49
N ALA A 531 25.62 -9.03 36.05
CA ALA A 531 25.24 -8.50 37.36
C ALA A 531 23.83 -7.87 37.38
N LEU A 532 23.40 -7.28 36.26
CA LEU A 532 22.09 -6.66 36.12
C LEU A 532 20.98 -7.69 35.87
N CYS A 533 21.23 -8.66 35.00
CA CYS A 533 20.28 -9.69 34.56
C CYS A 533 20.96 -11.07 34.52
N PRO A 534 21.12 -11.75 35.67
CA PRO A 534 21.90 -12.99 35.81
C PRO A 534 21.47 -14.13 34.87
N ARG A 535 20.20 -14.14 34.48
CA ARG A 535 19.63 -15.15 33.58
C ARG A 535 20.06 -15.01 32.13
N LEU A 536 20.56 -13.84 31.72
CA LEU A 536 21.05 -13.66 30.35
C LEU A 536 22.12 -14.70 30.01
N LEU A 537 23.14 -14.81 30.86
CA LEU A 537 24.23 -15.75 30.60
C LEU A 537 23.79 -17.19 30.90
N ALA A 538 23.09 -17.42 32.01
CA ALA A 538 22.69 -18.75 32.46
C ALA A 538 21.68 -19.43 31.50
N ASP A 539 20.61 -18.74 31.11
CA ASP A 539 19.49 -19.34 30.39
C ASP A 539 19.64 -19.20 28.87
N ASP A 540 19.79 -17.97 28.37
CA ASP A 540 19.78 -17.70 26.93
C ASP A 540 21.07 -18.21 26.23
N PHE A 541 22.18 -18.19 26.96
CA PHE A 541 23.50 -18.57 26.46
C PHE A 541 24.06 -19.84 27.09
N ARG A 542 23.36 -20.50 28.02
CA ARG A 542 23.81 -21.75 28.67
C ARG A 542 25.22 -21.62 29.26
N SER A 543 25.48 -20.50 29.91
CA SER A 543 26.78 -20.10 30.47
C SER A 543 27.93 -19.95 29.46
N ASP A 544 27.65 -19.93 28.16
CA ASP A 544 28.65 -19.71 27.10
C ASP A 544 28.92 -18.21 26.89
N ARG A 545 29.87 -17.69 27.68
CA ARG A 545 30.30 -16.29 27.61
C ARG A 545 30.87 -15.90 26.25
N ALA A 546 31.63 -16.79 25.61
CA ALA A 546 32.25 -16.51 24.32
C ALA A 546 31.19 -16.36 23.21
N ARG A 547 30.08 -17.11 23.30
CA ARG A 547 28.95 -16.94 22.40
C ARG A 547 28.22 -15.62 22.63
N LEU A 548 27.99 -15.23 23.89
CA LEU A 548 27.42 -13.92 24.20
C LEU A 548 28.29 -12.78 23.66
N GLU A 549 29.61 -12.87 23.83
CA GLU A 549 30.55 -11.88 23.31
C GLU A 549 30.50 -11.75 21.78
N ARG A 550 30.46 -12.87 21.05
CA ARG A 550 30.32 -12.87 19.58
C ARG A 550 29.00 -12.25 19.13
N GLU A 551 27.89 -12.60 19.78
CA GLU A 551 26.57 -12.05 19.42
C GLU A 551 26.49 -10.55 19.75
N LEU A 552 26.99 -10.13 20.91
CA LEU A 552 27.01 -8.74 21.33
C LEU A 552 27.91 -7.89 20.43
N GLY A 553 29.10 -8.39 20.09
CA GLY A 553 30.03 -7.71 19.18
C GLY A 553 29.50 -7.62 17.74
N ARG A 554 28.72 -8.60 17.29
CA ARG A 554 28.13 -8.61 15.94
C ARG A 554 26.87 -7.77 15.83
N ALA A 555 25.96 -7.89 16.80
CA ALA A 555 24.63 -7.29 16.73
C ALA A 555 24.54 -5.94 17.45
N GLY A 556 25.44 -5.66 18.41
CA GLY A 556 25.39 -4.47 19.25
C GLY A 556 24.12 -4.40 20.12
N VAL A 557 23.41 -5.51 20.33
CA VAL A 557 22.09 -5.57 20.97
C VAL A 557 22.13 -6.53 22.15
N PHE A 558 21.51 -6.14 23.26
CA PHE A 558 21.31 -7.02 24.42
C PHE A 558 19.83 -7.19 24.72
N ILE A 559 19.48 -8.32 25.32
CA ILE A 559 18.14 -8.61 25.83
C ILE A 559 18.34 -9.05 27.28
N CYS A 560 17.93 -8.22 28.24
CA CYS A 560 17.89 -8.61 29.64
C CYS A 560 16.50 -9.13 29.96
N HIS A 561 16.43 -10.18 30.77
CA HIS A 561 15.19 -10.65 31.33
C HIS A 561 15.41 -11.12 32.75
N TRP A 562 14.35 -11.04 33.52
CA TRP A 562 14.24 -11.48 34.88
C TRP A 562 12.99 -12.34 34.94
N SER A 563 12.99 -13.48 35.61
CA SER A 563 11.84 -14.40 35.46
C SER A 563 11.54 -15.18 36.69
#